data_AF-A0A3D5IYQ0-F1
#
_entry.id   AF-A0A3D5IYQ0-F1
#
_cell.length_a   1.000
_cell.length_b   1.000
_cell.length_c   1.000
_cell.angle_alpha   90.00
_cell.angle_beta   90.00
_cell.angle_gamma   90.00
#
_symmetry.space_group_name_H-M   'P 1'
#
loop_
_entity.id
_entity.type
_entity.pdbx_description
1 polymer ?
#
loop_
_entity_poly.entity_id
_entity_poly.type
_entity_poly.pdbx_seq_one_letter_code
_entity_poly.pdbx_strand_id
1 'polypeptide(L)'
;KFNKALDQLFKKLDVNRTKAEMLKYENKIQALNDADDDHKIRNEHFFLSKKIEETQAEIRQLENNLQFFSNVNDDNPLVQEVHKNIEDHKAQLKVWREKLKKVKSLY
;
A
#
# COMPACT_ATOMS: atom_id res chain seq x y z
N LYS A 1 27.45 -7.27 9.57
CA LYS A 1 27.51 -5.78 9.49
C LYS A 1 27.27 -5.25 8.07
N PHE A 2 27.73 -5.94 7.02
CA PHE A 2 27.52 -5.56 5.61
C PHE A 2 26.04 -5.60 5.14
N ASN A 3 25.32 -6.70 5.41
CA ASN A 3 23.90 -6.82 5.00
C ASN A 3 23.00 -5.72 5.58
N LYS A 4 23.23 -5.30 6.82
CA LYS A 4 22.47 -4.21 7.47
C LYS A 4 22.65 -2.86 6.76
N ALA A 5 23.82 -2.60 6.16
CA ALA A 5 24.06 -1.37 5.41
C ALA A 5 23.36 -1.41 4.03
N LEU A 6 23.36 -2.57 3.37
CA LEU A 6 22.58 -2.79 2.13
C LEU A 6 21.08 -2.63 2.38
N ASP A 7 20.56 -3.23 3.45
CA ASP A 7 19.14 -3.10 3.83
C ASP A 7 18.74 -1.65 4.06
N GLN A 8 19.60 -0.84 4.68
CA GLN A 8 19.36 0.58 4.89
C GLN A 8 19.34 1.37 3.58
N LEU A 9 20.21 1.04 2.63
CA LEU A 9 20.24 1.67 1.31
C LEU A 9 19.00 1.32 0.49
N PHE A 10 18.60 0.04 0.46
CA PHE A 10 17.37 -0.39 -0.21
C PHE A 10 16.13 0.27 0.39
N LYS A 11 16.00 0.30 1.72
CA LYS A 11 14.89 1.02 2.38
C LYS A 11 14.86 2.50 2.01
N LYS A 12 16.01 3.16 1.94
CA LYS A 12 16.09 4.57 1.55
C LYS A 12 15.69 4.78 0.08
N LEU A 13 16.10 3.88 -0.81
CA LEU A 13 15.72 3.92 -2.22
C LEU A 13 14.21 3.73 -2.40
N ASP A 14 13.61 2.76 -1.70
CA ASP A 14 12.17 2.53 -1.71
C ASP A 14 11.40 3.75 -1.20
N VAL A 15 11.82 4.34 -0.08
CA VAL A 15 11.20 5.58 0.45
C VAL A 15 11.25 6.71 -0.57
N ASN A 16 12.38 6.90 -1.26
CA ASN A 16 12.50 7.94 -2.28
C ASN A 16 11.58 7.68 -3.47
N ARG A 17 11.46 6.42 -3.90
CA ARG A 17 10.53 6.03 -4.97
C ARG A 17 9.08 6.29 -4.57
N THR A 18 8.67 5.88 -3.36
CA THR A 18 7.32 6.13 -2.85
C THR A 18 7.02 7.62 -2.80
N LYS A 19 7.95 8.46 -2.33
CA LYS A 19 7.79 9.92 -2.33
C LYS A 19 7.60 10.49 -3.74
N ALA A 20 8.42 10.05 -4.70
CA ALA A 20 8.30 10.49 -6.08
C ALA A 20 6.95 10.08 -6.72
N GLU A 21 6.48 8.87 -6.43
CA GLU A 21 5.16 8.41 -6.87
C GLU A 21 4.01 9.20 -6.24
N MET A 22 4.12 9.55 -4.96
CA MET A 22 3.14 10.41 -4.27
C MET A 22 3.11 11.82 -4.84
N LEU A 23 4.26 12.44 -5.13
CA LEU A 23 4.32 13.76 -5.78
C LEU A 23 3.66 13.74 -7.17
N LYS A 24 3.92 12.71 -7.97
CA LYS A 24 3.24 12.54 -9.27
C LYS A 24 1.73 12.39 -9.11
N TYR A 25 1.30 11.68 -8.08
CA TYR A 25 -0.11 11.50 -7.78
C TYR A 25 -0.77 12.82 -7.36
N GLU A 26 -0.14 13.59 -6.49
CA GLU A 26 -0.63 14.92 -6.08
C GLU A 26 -0.80 15.84 -7.28
N ASN A 27 0.17 15.88 -8.20
CA ASN A 27 0.07 16.65 -9.43
C ASN A 27 -1.10 16.19 -10.32
N LYS A 28 -1.33 14.88 -10.44
CA LYS A 28 -2.49 14.33 -11.16
C LYS A 28 -3.80 14.84 -10.55
N ILE A 29 -3.93 14.77 -9.23
CA ILE A 29 -5.14 15.19 -8.51
C ILE A 29 -5.35 16.71 -8.61
N GLN A 30 -4.29 17.50 -8.52
CA GLN A 30 -4.37 18.95 -8.72
C GLN A 30 -4.85 19.28 -10.14
N ALA A 31 -4.31 18.63 -11.16
CA ALA A 31 -4.73 18.85 -12.54
C ALA A 31 -6.20 18.46 -12.80
N LEU A 32 -6.72 17.44 -12.11
CA LEU A 32 -8.15 17.09 -12.18
C LEU A 32 -9.03 18.16 -11.51
N ASN A 33 -8.56 18.73 -10.40
CA ASN A 33 -9.23 19.80 -9.69
C ASN A 33 -9.25 21.10 -10.49
N ASP A 34 -8.12 21.49 -11.08
CA ASP A 34 -7.99 22.71 -11.90
C ASP A 34 -8.83 22.66 -13.18
N ALA A 35 -9.20 21.45 -13.62
CA ALA A 35 -10.07 21.22 -14.78
C ALA A 35 -11.57 21.18 -14.41
N ASP A 36 -11.94 21.38 -13.14
CA ASP A 36 -13.30 21.25 -12.61
C ASP A 36 -13.99 19.91 -12.98
N ASP A 37 -13.21 18.83 -13.10
CA ASP A 37 -13.71 17.52 -13.53
C ASP A 37 -14.11 16.65 -12.32
N ASP A 38 -15.18 17.06 -11.65
CA ASP A 38 -15.76 16.39 -10.48
C ASP A 38 -16.13 14.92 -10.73
N HIS A 39 -16.42 14.57 -11.99
CA HIS A 39 -16.70 13.19 -12.35
C HIS A 39 -15.44 12.32 -12.22
N LYS A 40 -14.30 12.78 -12.73
CA LYS A 40 -13.02 12.06 -12.58
C LYS A 40 -12.56 12.00 -11.13
N ILE A 41 -12.76 13.04 -10.33
CA ILE A 41 -12.43 13.03 -8.89
C ILE A 41 -13.26 11.96 -8.16
N ARG A 42 -14.58 11.89 -8.42
CA ARG A 42 -15.45 10.85 -7.84
C ARG A 42 -15.07 9.44 -8.28
N ASN A 43 -14.72 9.26 -9.55
CA ASN A 43 -14.26 7.96 -10.06
C ASN A 43 -12.96 7.51 -9.38
N GLU A 44 -12.02 8.43 -9.18
CA GLU A 44 -10.76 8.16 -8.46
C GLU A 44 -11.03 7.81 -6.99
N HIS A 45 -11.92 8.54 -6.31
CA HIS A 45 -12.36 8.20 -4.95
C HIS A 45 -12.93 6.77 -4.88
N PHE A 46 -13.83 6.42 -5.81
CA PHE A 46 -14.41 5.08 -5.88
C PHE A 46 -13.36 4.00 -6.13
N PHE A 47 -12.47 4.22 -7.09
CA PHE A 47 -11.38 3.30 -7.42
C PHE A 47 -10.48 3.01 -6.20
N LEU A 48 -10.04 4.06 -5.49
CA LEU A 48 -9.20 3.89 -4.30
C LEU A 48 -9.93 3.21 -3.16
N SER A 49 -11.20 3.53 -2.94
CA SER A 49 -12.02 2.89 -1.90
C SER A 49 -12.14 1.39 -2.18
N LYS A 50 -12.42 1.01 -3.44
CA LYS A 50 -12.46 -0.39 -3.86
C LYS A 50 -11.11 -1.09 -3.67
N LYS A 51 -10.00 -0.43 -4.03
CA LYS A 51 -8.65 -0.98 -3.83
C LYS A 51 -8.32 -1.21 -2.36
N ILE A 52 -8.72 -0.31 -1.48
CA ILE A 52 -8.57 -0.47 -0.03
C ILE A 52 -9.33 -1.71 0.45
N GLU A 53 -10.58 -1.87 0.05
CA GLU A 53 -11.41 -3.02 0.44
C GLU A 53 -10.82 -4.34 -0.05
N GLU A 54 -10.39 -4.40 -1.32
CA GLU A 54 -9.74 -5.57 -1.93
C GLU A 54 -8.46 -5.94 -1.16
N THR A 55 -7.53 -4.99 -0.96
CA THR A 55 -6.27 -5.26 -0.24
C THR A 55 -6.51 -5.66 1.22
N GLN A 56 -7.51 -5.09 1.88
CA GLN A 56 -7.88 -5.52 3.24
C GLN A 56 -8.45 -6.94 3.26
N ALA A 57 -9.19 -7.36 2.22
CA ALA A 57 -9.69 -8.72 2.10
C ALA A 57 -8.54 -9.73 1.91
N GLU A 58 -7.56 -9.39 1.07
CA GLU A 58 -6.36 -10.19 0.85
C GLU A 58 -5.55 -10.35 2.14
N ILE A 59 -5.33 -9.27 2.90
CA ILE A 59 -4.67 -9.33 4.22
C ILE A 59 -5.41 -10.30 5.15
N ARG A 60 -6.74 -10.17 5.27
CA ARG A 60 -7.54 -11.06 6.13
C ARG A 60 -7.43 -12.52 5.69
N GLN A 61 -7.40 -12.78 4.38
CA GLN A 61 -7.24 -14.14 3.87
C GLN A 61 -5.87 -14.72 4.24
N LEU A 62 -4.79 -13.94 4.11
CA LEU A 62 -3.45 -14.36 4.51
C LEU A 62 -3.35 -14.58 6.03
N GLU A 63 -3.95 -13.72 6.84
CA GLU A 63 -4.01 -13.88 8.30
C GLU A 63 -4.80 -15.12 8.70
N ASN A 64 -5.94 -15.40 8.06
CA ASN A 64 -6.68 -16.64 8.25
C ASN A 64 -5.84 -17.86 7.85
N ASN A 65 -5.11 -17.79 6.74
CA ASN A 65 -4.21 -18.87 6.32
C ASN A 65 -3.17 -19.18 7.40
N LEU A 66 -2.59 -18.17 8.06
CA LEU A 66 -1.64 -18.37 9.17
C LEU A 66 -2.25 -19.08 10.37
N GLN A 67 -3.54 -18.88 10.66
CA GLN A 67 -4.20 -19.58 11.77
C GLN A 67 -4.22 -21.11 11.57
N PHE A 68 -4.32 -21.58 10.32
CA PHE A 68 -4.21 -23.01 10.01
C PHE A 68 -2.81 -23.59 10.25
N PHE A 69 -1.78 -22.74 10.27
CA PHE A 69 -0.39 -23.12 10.53
C PHE A 69 0.04 -22.91 12.00
N SER A 70 -0.92 -22.77 12.93
CA SER A 70 -0.66 -22.53 14.37
C SER A 70 0.25 -23.56 15.06
N ASN A 71 0.41 -24.76 14.49
CA ASN A 71 1.30 -25.82 15.01
C ASN A 71 2.64 -25.91 14.26
N VAL A 72 2.92 -24.99 13.33
CA VAL A 72 4.15 -24.95 12.55
C VAL A 72 5.10 -23.94 13.17
N ASN A 73 6.38 -24.30 13.28
CA ASN A 73 7.40 -23.40 13.80
C ASN A 73 7.49 -22.12 12.96
N ASP A 74 7.71 -20.98 13.61
CA ASP A 74 7.86 -19.66 12.97
C ASP A 74 9.05 -19.59 11.98
N ASP A 75 9.98 -20.54 12.09
CA ASP A 75 11.14 -20.68 11.21
C ASP A 75 10.78 -21.32 9.85
N ASN A 76 9.53 -21.73 9.66
CA ASN A 76 9.07 -22.33 8.43
C ASN A 76 9.11 -21.29 7.28
N PRO A 77 9.80 -21.57 6.16
CA PRO A 77 9.93 -20.64 5.05
C PRO A 77 8.58 -20.16 4.49
N LEU A 78 7.55 -21.01 4.48
CA LEU A 78 6.22 -20.65 4.00
C LEU A 78 5.53 -19.66 4.96
N VAL A 79 5.66 -19.87 6.27
CA VAL A 79 5.11 -18.95 7.29
C VAL A 79 5.80 -17.59 7.20
N GLN A 80 7.13 -17.57 7.04
CA GLN A 80 7.89 -16.33 6.85
C GLN A 80 7.50 -15.59 5.56
N GLU A 81 7.28 -16.32 4.47
CA GLU A 81 6.82 -15.75 3.20
C GLU A 81 5.42 -15.14 3.34
N VAL A 82 4.49 -15.81 4.01
CA VAL A 82 3.15 -15.27 4.26
C VAL A 82 3.21 -14.01 5.12
N HIS A 83 4.05 -13.98 6.16
CA HIS A 83 4.28 -12.75 6.94
C HIS A 83 4.82 -11.61 6.09
N LYS A 84 5.82 -11.88 5.23
CA LYS A 84 6.36 -10.87 4.31
C LYS A 84 5.26 -10.33 3.39
N ASN A 85 4.46 -11.23 2.79
CA ASN A 85 3.36 -10.84 1.92
C ASN A 85 2.35 -9.95 2.66
N ILE A 86 1.97 -10.30 3.90
CA ILE A 86 1.06 -9.48 4.72
C ILE A 86 1.64 -8.07 4.91
N GLU A 87 2.92 -7.95 5.25
CA GLU A 87 3.57 -6.65 5.45
C GLU A 87 3.65 -5.83 4.15
N ASP A 88 3.90 -6.46 3.00
CA ASP A 88 3.87 -5.81 1.70
C ASP A 88 2.46 -5.27 1.36
N HIS A 89 1.40 -6.06 1.61
CA HIS A 89 0.02 -5.61 1.41
C HIS A 89 -0.36 -4.49 2.38
N LYS A 90 0.10 -4.53 3.64
CA LYS A 90 -0.13 -3.43 4.61
C LYS A 90 0.57 -2.14 4.18
N ALA A 91 1.80 -2.24 3.66
CA ALA A 91 2.51 -1.09 3.11
C ALA A 91 1.75 -0.48 1.91
N GLN A 92 1.26 -1.33 1.01
CA GLN A 92 0.44 -0.89 -0.13
C GLN A 92 -0.88 -0.25 0.32
N LEU A 93 -1.57 -0.86 1.30
CA LEU A 93 -2.80 -0.34 1.88
C LEU A 93 -2.60 1.07 2.47
N LYS A 94 -1.45 1.32 3.11
CA LYS A 94 -1.10 2.65 3.61
C LYS A 94 -1.04 3.68 2.48
N VAL A 95 -0.38 3.34 1.37
CA VAL A 95 -0.30 4.21 0.19
C VAL A 95 -1.70 4.49 -0.39
N TRP A 96 -2.56 3.47 -0.52
CA TRP A 96 -3.93 3.68 -1.00
C TRP A 96 -4.73 4.62 -0.11
N ARG A 97 -4.60 4.49 1.21
CA ARG A 97 -5.26 5.37 2.18
C ARG A 97 -4.75 6.81 2.09
N GLU A 98 -3.45 7.00 1.94
CA GLU A 98 -2.85 8.35 1.76
C GLU A 98 -3.35 9.01 0.47
N LYS A 99 -3.39 8.26 -0.64
CA LYS A 99 -3.96 8.74 -1.91
C LYS A 99 -5.44 9.11 -1.76
N LEU A 100 -6.24 8.24 -1.12
CA LEU A 100 -7.66 8.51 -0.90
C LEU A 100 -7.86 9.76 -0.02
N LYS A 101 -7.04 9.96 1.01
CA LYS A 101 -7.08 11.16 1.85
C LYS A 101 -6.84 12.42 1.02
N LYS A 102 -5.91 12.38 0.06
CA LYS A 102 -5.65 13.52 -0.84
C LYS A 102 -6.83 13.81 -1.75
N VAL A 103 -7.47 12.80 -2.32
CA VAL A 103 -8.69 12.98 -3.13
C VAL A 103 -9.82 13.58 -2.28
N LYS A 104 -10.01 13.06 -1.05
CA LYS A 104 -11.01 13.57 -0.10
C LYS A 104 -10.77 15.00 0.35
N SER A 105 -9.54 15.52 0.27
CA SER A 105 -9.24 16.92 0.64
C SER A 105 -9.66 17.94 -0.40
N LEU A 106 -10.15 17.51 -1.57
CA LEU A 106 -10.64 18.42 -2.61
C LEU A 106 -12.09 18.88 -2.40
N TYR A 107 -12.81 18.31 -1.43
CA TYR A 107 -14.20 18.66 -1.16
C TYR A 107 -14.50 18.67 0.35
#